data_AF-A0A2G9MBI4-F1
#
_entry.id   AF-A0A2G9MBI4-F1
#
_cell.length_a   1.000
_cell.length_b   1.000
_cell.length_c   1.000
_cell.angle_alpha   90.00
_cell.angle_beta   90.00
_cell.angle_gamma   90.00
#
_symmetry.space_group_name_H-M   'P 1'
#
loop_
_entity.id
_entity.type
_entity.pdbx_description
1 polymer ?
#
loop_
_entity_poly.entity_id
_entity_poly.type
_entity_poly.pdbx_seq_one_letter_code
_entity_poly.pdbx_strand_id
1 'polypeptide(L)'
;MALTTFLEKVILKGFFKIELSGNERAIALESIRDKYAKSIRRSIIVSLLILPTIFFLDTELLALVLIPITMVSGTAWFAISLANIKKKFESFGLELTTNMFTSFVSSLSLLAILAIYSLNNDLFSPISNLRTYSPLIPIIAGILGSIAMLKIIYDLFIGALKYDINDSMLSGQHEAAEKFYKRSLSSLHFAAENLRSGKGLQVANYYIGVSFDEVFGFIKRKSGEINGIDNLIKKAHELRDNPNMTQKNADAISIELLENFIKKCKNVQGNAKKNYDAITREIHALKTKINEDQSMIDTRFAMIFEEMADLLENQGESLFRKK
;
A
#
# COMPACT_ATOMS: atom_id res chain seq x y z
N MET A 1 -22.72 17.58 0.11
CA MET A 1 -23.54 17.23 -1.07
C MET A 1 -23.21 18.12 -2.27
N ALA A 2 -23.24 19.45 -2.16
CA ALA A 2 -22.89 20.34 -3.30
C ALA A 2 -21.44 20.16 -3.83
N LEU A 3 -20.44 20.15 -2.94
CA LEU A 3 -19.02 20.06 -3.34
C LEU A 3 -18.66 18.70 -3.96
N THR A 4 -19.20 17.61 -3.42
CA THR A 4 -19.01 16.25 -3.96
C THR A 4 -19.58 16.14 -5.37
N THR A 5 -20.78 16.68 -5.60
CA THR A 5 -21.41 16.69 -6.91
C THR A 5 -20.67 17.58 -7.90
N PHE A 6 -20.12 18.71 -7.45
CA PHE A 6 -19.27 19.56 -8.28
C PHE A 6 -17.98 18.84 -8.72
N LEU A 7 -17.29 18.19 -7.78
CA LEU A 7 -16.08 17.41 -8.08
C LEU A 7 -16.37 16.29 -9.09
N GLU A 8 -17.44 15.54 -8.88
CA GLU A 8 -17.83 14.42 -9.75
C GLU A 8 -18.26 14.90 -11.15
N LYS A 9 -19.19 15.87 -11.23
CA LYS A 9 -19.88 16.22 -12.47
C LYS A 9 -19.20 17.32 -13.28
N VAL A 10 -18.28 18.08 -12.67
CA VAL A 10 -17.58 19.19 -13.34
C VAL A 10 -16.09 18.86 -13.50
N ILE A 11 -15.37 18.66 -12.39
CA ILE A 11 -13.91 18.46 -12.43
C ILE A 11 -13.55 17.07 -12.98
N LEU A 12 -14.15 16.01 -12.44
CA LEU A 12 -13.85 14.62 -12.78
C LEU A 12 -14.80 14.04 -13.82
N LYS A 13 -15.59 14.89 -14.50
CA LYS A 13 -16.55 14.45 -15.53
C LYS A 13 -15.91 13.57 -16.59
N GLY A 14 -14.69 13.92 -17.03
CA GLY A 14 -13.94 13.14 -18.03
C GLY A 14 -13.53 11.77 -17.52
N PHE A 15 -13.11 11.68 -16.25
CA PHE A 15 -12.71 10.42 -15.62
C PHE A 15 -13.90 9.45 -15.49
N PHE A 16 -15.07 9.92 -15.07
CA PHE A 16 -16.27 9.07 -14.96
C PHE A 16 -16.98 8.75 -16.28
N LYS A 17 -16.49 9.28 -17.41
CA LYS A 17 -16.94 8.84 -18.75
C LYS A 17 -16.29 7.53 -19.18
N ILE A 18 -15.16 7.16 -18.57
CA ILE A 18 -14.48 5.89 -18.83
C ILE A 18 -15.33 4.76 -18.21
N GLU A 19 -15.39 3.60 -18.87
CA GLU A 19 -16.03 2.42 -18.31
C GLU A 19 -15.23 1.91 -17.11
N LEU A 20 -15.67 2.30 -15.91
CA LEU A 20 -15.17 1.82 -14.64
C LEU A 20 -16.03 0.62 -14.19
N SER A 21 -15.40 -0.41 -13.65
CA SER A 21 -16.11 -1.47 -12.94
C SER A 21 -16.86 -0.90 -11.72
N GLY A 22 -17.88 -1.62 -11.24
CA GLY A 22 -18.66 -1.20 -10.07
C GLY A 22 -17.80 -0.93 -8.83
N ASN A 23 -16.72 -1.70 -8.64
CA ASN A 23 -15.79 -1.53 -7.52
C ASN A 23 -14.90 -0.29 -7.71
N GLU A 24 -14.33 -0.08 -8.90
CA GLU A 24 -13.50 1.10 -9.18
C GLU A 24 -14.30 2.39 -9.04
N ARG A 25 -15.55 2.38 -9.52
CA ARG A 25 -16.44 3.52 -9.37
C ARG A 25 -16.78 3.81 -7.91
N ALA A 26 -17.02 2.77 -7.10
CA ALA A 26 -17.26 2.92 -5.67
C ALA A 26 -16.04 3.54 -4.95
N ILE A 27 -14.83 3.04 -5.23
CA ILE A 27 -13.57 3.56 -4.66
C ILE A 27 -13.34 5.01 -5.06
N ALA A 28 -13.60 5.36 -6.32
CA ALA A 28 -13.47 6.73 -6.81
C ALA A 28 -14.45 7.69 -6.12
N LEU A 29 -15.71 7.28 -5.95
CA LEU A 29 -16.74 8.07 -5.26
C LEU A 29 -16.44 8.21 -3.76
N GLU A 30 -15.95 7.16 -3.12
CA GLU A 30 -15.50 7.19 -1.73
C GLU A 30 -14.32 8.16 -1.55
N SER A 31 -13.34 8.10 -2.45
CA SER A 31 -12.20 9.03 -2.46
C SER A 31 -12.65 10.50 -2.62
N ILE A 32 -13.64 10.77 -3.48
CA ILE A 32 -14.20 12.12 -3.63
C ILE A 32 -14.85 12.59 -2.33
N ARG A 33 -15.65 11.73 -1.69
CA ARG A 33 -16.40 12.08 -0.48
C ARG A 33 -15.47 12.28 0.71
N ASP A 34 -14.60 11.31 0.96
CA ASP A 34 -13.94 11.16 2.26
C ASP A 34 -12.55 11.80 2.29
N LYS A 35 -11.89 11.92 1.13
CA LYS A 35 -10.60 12.60 0.97
C LYS A 35 -10.80 14.01 0.37
N TYR A 36 -11.16 14.11 -0.90
CA TYR A 36 -11.09 15.40 -1.63
C TYR A 36 -12.08 16.46 -1.13
N ALA A 37 -13.37 16.14 -1.06
CA ALA A 37 -14.39 17.10 -0.63
C ALA A 37 -14.20 17.52 0.84
N LYS A 38 -13.83 16.56 1.70
CA LYS A 38 -13.57 16.81 3.12
C LYS A 38 -12.37 17.74 3.31
N SER A 39 -11.27 17.49 2.61
CA SER A 39 -10.06 18.33 2.65
C SER A 39 -10.30 19.73 2.10
N ILE A 40 -10.97 19.87 0.95
CA ILE A 40 -11.30 21.17 0.37
C ILE A 40 -12.19 21.98 1.32
N ARG A 41 -13.22 21.34 1.93
CA ARG A 41 -14.07 22.02 2.92
C ARG A 41 -13.28 22.52 4.12
N ARG A 42 -12.36 21.70 4.65
CA ARG A 42 -11.47 22.10 5.76
C ARG A 42 -10.55 23.25 5.34
N SER A 43 -9.97 23.18 4.15
CA SER A 43 -9.11 24.21 3.59
C SER A 43 -9.83 25.55 3.43
N ILE A 44 -11.09 25.55 2.98
CA ILE A 44 -11.92 26.78 2.90
C ILE A 44 -12.08 27.41 4.29
N ILE A 45 -12.37 26.60 5.33
CA ILE A 45 -12.53 27.11 6.70
C ILE A 45 -11.22 27.73 7.20
N VAL A 46 -10.08 27.05 7.00
CA VAL A 46 -8.76 27.56 7.38
C VAL A 46 -8.42 28.85 6.61
N SER A 47 -8.75 28.90 5.33
CA SER A 47 -8.51 30.06 4.48
C SER A 47 -9.32 31.28 4.93
N LEU A 48 -10.58 31.08 5.32
CA LEU A 48 -11.44 32.14 5.86
C LEU A 48 -10.90 32.69 7.19
N LEU A 49 -10.33 31.84 8.05
CA LEU A 49 -9.76 32.27 9.32
C LEU A 49 -8.49 33.14 9.15
N ILE A 50 -7.75 32.99 8.06
CA ILE A 50 -6.53 33.76 7.77
C ILE A 50 -6.82 35.08 7.03
N LEU A 51 -7.98 35.26 6.41
CA LEU A 51 -8.30 36.50 5.70
C LEU A 51 -8.02 37.77 6.52
N PRO A 52 -8.40 37.87 7.81
CA PRO A 52 -8.04 39.03 8.63
C PRO A 52 -6.52 39.24 8.74
N THR A 53 -5.75 38.17 8.90
CA THR A 53 -4.28 38.22 8.93
C THR A 53 -3.73 38.81 7.63
N ILE A 54 -4.28 38.39 6.49
CA ILE A 54 -3.85 38.90 5.16
C ILE A 54 -4.16 40.39 5.00
N PHE A 55 -5.34 40.82 5.42
CA PHE A 55 -5.77 42.22 5.24
C PHE A 55 -5.12 43.19 6.22
N PHE A 56 -4.76 42.75 7.44
CA PHE A 56 -4.38 43.65 8.53
C PHE A 56 -2.91 43.58 8.95
N LEU A 57 -2.18 42.53 8.57
CA LEU A 57 -0.78 42.32 8.95
C LEU A 57 0.16 42.30 7.75
N ASP A 58 1.46 42.39 8.03
CA ASP A 58 2.49 42.14 7.04
C ASP A 58 2.49 40.64 6.67
N THR A 59 2.43 40.36 5.38
CA THR A 59 2.23 39.02 4.83
C THR A 59 3.50 38.43 4.22
N GLU A 60 4.61 39.17 4.17
CA GLU A 60 5.87 38.70 3.58
C GLU A 60 6.40 37.46 4.31
N LEU A 61 6.41 37.50 5.64
CA LEU A 61 6.78 36.34 6.48
C LEU A 61 5.81 35.17 6.31
N LEU A 62 4.53 35.45 6.09
CA LEU A 62 3.51 34.42 5.88
C LEU A 62 3.77 33.67 4.56
N ALA A 63 4.07 34.40 3.49
CA ALA A 63 4.41 33.82 2.18
C ALA A 63 5.70 32.97 2.26
N LEU A 64 6.74 33.47 2.94
CA LEU A 64 8.00 32.75 3.12
C LEU A 64 7.83 31.40 3.82
N VAL A 65 6.90 31.28 4.77
CA VAL A 65 6.62 30.01 5.46
C VAL A 65 5.68 29.11 4.66
N LEU A 66 4.68 29.68 3.98
CA LEU A 66 3.69 28.91 3.22
C LEU A 66 4.29 28.24 1.97
N ILE A 67 5.25 28.87 1.29
CA ILE A 67 5.87 28.33 0.07
C ILE A 67 6.54 26.96 0.33
N PRO A 68 7.48 26.81 1.30
CA PRO A 68 8.07 25.51 1.62
C PRO A 68 7.05 24.47 2.05
N ILE A 69 6.06 24.86 2.86
CA ILE A 69 4.99 23.95 3.31
C ILE A 69 4.21 23.41 2.11
N THR A 70 3.84 24.29 1.17
CA THR A 70 3.11 23.91 -0.05
C THR A 70 3.93 22.95 -0.89
N MET A 71 5.22 23.23 -1.08
CA MET A 71 6.11 22.37 -1.85
C MET A 71 6.27 20.99 -1.21
N VAL A 72 6.59 20.92 0.08
CA VAL A 72 6.83 19.66 0.80
C VAL A 72 5.55 18.83 0.91
N SER A 73 4.42 19.45 1.27
CA SER A 73 3.14 18.72 1.37
C SER A 73 2.64 18.25 0.01
N GLY A 74 2.83 19.05 -1.04
CA GLY A 74 2.48 18.68 -2.40
C GLY A 74 3.30 17.49 -2.91
N THR A 75 4.62 17.55 -2.80
CA THR A 75 5.51 16.47 -3.26
C THR A 75 5.27 15.18 -2.47
N ALA A 76 5.14 15.27 -1.14
CA ALA A 76 4.83 14.12 -0.29
C ALA A 76 3.46 13.52 -0.65
N TRP A 77 2.43 14.36 -0.84
CA TRP A 77 1.11 13.89 -1.23
C TRP A 77 1.12 13.14 -2.57
N PHE A 78 1.82 13.66 -3.59
CA PHE A 78 1.95 12.99 -4.89
C PHE A 78 2.70 11.67 -4.76
N ALA A 79 3.84 11.65 -4.05
CA ALA A 79 4.64 10.45 -3.86
C ALA A 79 3.83 9.33 -3.16
N ILE A 80 3.08 9.67 -2.10
CA ILE A 80 2.30 8.69 -1.33
C ILE A 80 1.04 8.26 -2.10
N SER A 81 0.39 9.16 -2.82
CA SER A 81 -0.83 8.84 -3.57
C SER A 81 -0.57 7.92 -4.77
N LEU A 82 0.69 7.87 -5.24
CA LEU A 82 1.14 6.93 -6.28
C LEU A 82 1.74 5.64 -5.71
N ALA A 83 2.01 5.59 -4.41
CA ALA A 83 2.58 4.41 -3.77
C ALA A 83 1.53 3.31 -3.56
N ASN A 84 1.89 2.06 -3.84
CA ASN A 84 1.02 0.90 -3.59
C ASN A 84 0.91 0.64 -2.08
N ILE A 85 -0.16 1.14 -1.45
CA ILE A 85 -0.47 0.86 -0.05
C ILE A 85 -1.19 -0.49 0.04
N LYS A 86 -0.63 -1.43 0.81
CA LYS A 86 -1.27 -2.73 1.06
C LYS A 86 -2.65 -2.54 1.68
N LYS A 87 -3.64 -3.33 1.25
CA LYS A 87 -5.05 -3.22 1.70
C LYS A 87 -5.24 -3.19 3.23
N LYS A 88 -4.41 -3.93 3.99
CA LYS A 88 -4.44 -3.92 5.46
C LYS A 88 -4.13 -2.56 6.11
N PHE A 89 -3.52 -1.65 5.35
CA PHE A 89 -3.18 -0.28 5.76
C PHE A 89 -3.98 0.78 5.00
N GLU A 90 -5.05 0.40 4.31
CA GLU A 90 -5.86 1.30 3.51
C GLU A 90 -6.42 2.47 4.32
N SER A 91 -6.90 2.24 5.54
CA SER A 91 -7.38 3.31 6.43
C SER A 91 -6.28 4.29 6.83
N PHE A 92 -5.08 3.77 7.11
CA PHE A 92 -3.91 4.57 7.45
C PHE A 92 -3.40 5.38 6.26
N GLY A 93 -3.33 4.76 5.07
CA GLY A 93 -2.96 5.41 3.82
C GLY A 93 -3.97 6.49 3.39
N LEU A 94 -5.26 6.22 3.55
CA LEU A 94 -6.32 7.19 3.31
C LEU A 94 -6.16 8.38 4.26
N GLU A 95 -5.91 8.15 5.55
CA GLU A 95 -5.74 9.23 6.52
C GLU A 95 -4.48 10.06 6.25
N LEU A 96 -3.35 9.40 5.98
CA LEU A 96 -2.08 10.04 5.63
C LEU A 96 -2.22 10.91 4.38
N THR A 97 -2.77 10.36 3.30
CA THR A 97 -2.95 11.11 2.05
C THR A 97 -4.00 12.21 2.18
N THR A 98 -5.02 12.04 3.03
CA THR A 98 -6.00 13.10 3.33
C THR A 98 -5.37 14.25 4.12
N ASN A 99 -4.54 13.96 5.12
CA ASN A 99 -3.86 14.99 5.91
C ASN A 99 -2.88 15.78 5.04
N MET A 100 -2.05 15.10 4.25
CA MET A 100 -1.11 15.74 3.31
C MET A 100 -1.83 16.57 2.25
N PHE A 101 -2.90 16.05 1.66
CA PHE A 101 -3.72 16.81 0.71
C PHE A 101 -4.36 18.03 1.36
N THR A 102 -4.83 17.92 2.60
CA THR A 102 -5.43 19.05 3.33
C THR A 102 -4.41 20.16 3.56
N SER A 103 -3.19 19.83 4.00
CA SER A 103 -2.11 20.80 4.19
C SER A 103 -1.71 21.46 2.87
N PHE A 104 -1.60 20.68 1.79
CA PHE A 104 -1.29 21.19 0.46
C PHE A 104 -2.36 22.15 -0.06
N VAL A 105 -3.64 21.75 -0.07
CA VAL A 105 -4.72 22.61 -0.59
C VAL A 105 -4.92 23.85 0.30
N SER A 106 -4.74 23.75 1.61
CA SER A 106 -4.82 24.89 2.52
C SER A 106 -3.71 25.90 2.25
N SER A 107 -2.46 25.44 2.19
CA SER A 107 -1.33 26.32 1.92
C SER A 107 -1.40 26.94 0.51
N LEU A 108 -1.78 26.17 -0.50
CA LEU A 108 -1.99 26.67 -1.87
C LEU A 108 -3.13 27.70 -1.96
N SER A 109 -4.27 27.45 -1.30
CA SER A 109 -5.39 28.40 -1.28
C SER A 109 -5.00 29.72 -0.61
N LEU A 110 -4.20 29.65 0.45
CA LEU A 110 -3.70 30.85 1.14
C LEU A 110 -2.72 31.64 0.28
N LEU A 111 -1.78 30.97 -0.38
CA LEU A 111 -0.88 31.62 -1.35
C LEU A 111 -1.66 32.27 -2.50
N ALA A 112 -2.73 31.62 -2.98
CA ALA A 112 -3.60 32.20 -4.01
C ALA A 112 -4.32 33.46 -3.50
N ILE A 113 -4.88 33.44 -2.29
CA ILE A 113 -5.53 34.62 -1.69
C ILE A 113 -4.51 35.76 -1.47
N LEU A 114 -3.31 35.44 -0.98
CA LEU A 114 -2.21 36.40 -0.84
C LEU A 114 -1.83 37.04 -2.17
N ALA A 115 -1.71 36.23 -3.24
CA ALA A 115 -1.41 36.72 -4.57
C ALA A 115 -2.53 37.64 -5.10
N ILE A 116 -3.80 37.25 -4.90
CA ILE A 116 -4.96 38.08 -5.28
C ILE A 116 -4.94 39.42 -4.54
N TYR A 117 -4.69 39.40 -3.23
CA TYR A 117 -4.59 40.62 -2.42
C TYR A 117 -3.43 41.52 -2.88
N SER A 118 -2.24 40.94 -3.06
CA SER A 118 -1.04 41.66 -3.50
C SER A 118 -1.22 42.32 -4.87
N LEU A 119 -1.87 41.63 -5.82
CA LEU A 119 -2.13 42.15 -7.17
C LEU A 119 -3.24 43.21 -7.22
N ASN A 120 -4.12 43.25 -6.22
CA ASN A 120 -5.30 44.13 -6.20
C ASN A 120 -5.33 45.01 -4.94
N ASN A 121 -4.17 45.44 -4.45
CA ASN A 121 -4.05 46.15 -3.18
C ASN A 121 -4.97 47.38 -3.10
N ASP A 122 -5.10 48.13 -4.18
CA ASP A 122 -5.97 49.32 -4.26
C ASP A 122 -7.45 49.00 -3.97
N LEU A 123 -7.93 47.85 -4.46
CA LEU A 123 -9.31 47.39 -4.26
C LEU A 123 -9.58 47.00 -2.80
N PHE A 124 -8.55 46.52 -2.10
CA PHE A 124 -8.66 46.10 -0.70
C PHE A 124 -8.18 47.18 0.29
N SER A 125 -7.64 48.30 -0.19
CA SER A 125 -7.15 49.41 0.64
C SER A 125 -8.18 49.99 1.63
N PRO A 126 -9.49 50.11 1.33
CA PRO A 126 -10.46 50.61 2.30
C PRO A 126 -10.62 49.65 3.49
N ILE A 127 -10.47 48.34 3.23
CA ILE A 127 -10.56 47.30 4.24
C ILE A 127 -9.28 47.30 5.07
N SER A 128 -8.10 47.26 4.45
CA SER A 128 -6.83 47.21 5.18
C SER A 128 -6.58 48.44 6.06
N ASN A 129 -7.12 49.60 5.67
CA ASN A 129 -7.11 50.81 6.48
C ASN A 129 -7.91 50.71 7.79
N LEU A 130 -8.81 49.72 7.96
CA LEU A 130 -9.51 49.51 9.24
C LEU A 130 -8.54 49.25 10.40
N ARG A 131 -7.33 48.78 10.13
CA ARG A 131 -6.30 48.56 11.16
C ARG A 131 -5.89 49.83 11.91
N THR A 132 -6.08 51.01 11.31
CA THR A 132 -5.70 52.30 11.93
C THR A 132 -6.74 52.79 12.93
N TYR A 133 -7.96 52.26 12.89
CA TYR A 133 -9.06 52.67 13.77
C TYR A 133 -9.00 52.03 15.16
N SER A 134 -8.37 50.85 15.29
CA SER A 134 -8.22 50.19 16.59
C SER A 134 -7.02 49.24 16.61
N PRO A 135 -6.15 49.31 17.64
CA PRO A 135 -5.04 48.38 17.80
C PRO A 135 -5.51 46.94 18.09
N LEU A 136 -6.79 46.71 18.45
CA LEU A 136 -7.33 45.38 18.68
C LEU A 136 -7.47 44.56 17.39
N ILE A 137 -7.73 45.21 16.25
CA ILE A 137 -7.91 44.55 14.95
C ILE A 137 -6.67 43.76 14.52
N PRO A 138 -5.45 44.35 14.48
CA PRO A 138 -4.25 43.60 14.14
C PRO A 138 -3.92 42.51 15.18
N ILE A 139 -4.24 42.71 16.46
CA ILE A 139 -4.03 41.69 17.51
C ILE A 139 -4.91 40.45 17.24
N ILE A 140 -6.21 40.65 17.00
CA ILE A 140 -7.14 39.55 16.71
C ILE A 140 -6.74 38.84 15.41
N ALA A 141 -6.38 39.61 14.38
CA ALA A 141 -5.88 39.08 13.12
C ALA A 141 -4.60 38.23 13.30
N GLY A 142 -3.70 38.65 14.20
CA GLY A 142 -2.48 37.90 14.53
C GLY A 142 -2.78 36.60 15.26
N ILE A 143 -3.74 36.59 16.19
CA ILE A 143 -4.15 35.38 16.90
C ILE A 143 -4.78 34.37 15.93
N LEU A 144 -5.71 34.82 15.08
CA LEU A 144 -6.35 33.95 14.08
C LEU A 144 -5.35 33.37 13.09
N GLY A 145 -4.43 34.20 12.59
CA GLY A 145 -3.36 33.77 11.69
C GLY A 145 -2.43 32.75 12.33
N SER A 146 -2.05 32.98 13.58
CA SER A 146 -1.19 32.05 14.34
C SER A 146 -1.88 30.69 14.55
N ILE A 147 -3.17 30.68 14.91
CA ILE A 147 -3.94 29.44 15.09
C ILE A 147 -3.99 28.65 13.79
N ALA A 148 -4.28 29.31 12.67
CA ALA A 148 -4.36 28.66 11.38
C ALA A 148 -2.99 28.15 10.88
N MET A 149 -1.92 28.91 11.12
CA MET A 149 -0.56 28.47 10.82
C MET A 149 -0.14 27.27 11.66
N LEU A 150 -0.37 27.31 12.98
CA LEU A 150 -0.11 26.17 13.86
C LEU A 150 -0.91 24.93 13.43
N LYS A 151 -2.14 25.12 12.96
CA LYS A 151 -2.97 24.01 12.45
C LYS A 151 -2.36 23.37 11.20
N ILE A 152 -1.89 24.16 10.24
CA ILE A 152 -1.23 23.66 9.01
C ILE A 152 0.08 22.93 9.35
N ILE A 153 0.90 23.52 10.23
CA ILE A 153 2.15 22.91 10.69
C ILE A 153 1.87 21.60 11.42
N TYR A 154 0.86 21.57 12.28
CA TYR A 154 0.44 20.36 12.99
C TYR A 154 0.02 19.25 12.02
N ASP A 155 -0.81 19.56 11.02
CA ASP A 155 -1.27 18.57 10.03
C ASP A 155 -0.10 18.05 9.17
N LEU A 156 0.86 18.92 8.83
CA LEU A 156 2.10 18.53 8.15
C LEU A 156 2.95 17.61 9.03
N PHE A 157 3.18 17.97 10.30
CA PHE A 157 3.99 17.18 11.24
C PHE A 157 3.39 15.80 11.49
N ILE A 158 2.08 15.72 11.73
CA ILE A 158 1.37 14.44 11.91
C ILE A 158 1.47 13.59 10.65
N GLY A 159 1.30 14.17 9.46
CA GLY A 159 1.45 13.40 8.24
C GLY A 159 2.90 13.00 7.97
N ALA A 160 3.90 13.80 8.34
CA ALA A 160 5.31 13.43 8.22
C ALA A 160 5.68 12.26 9.14
N LEU A 161 5.21 12.28 10.40
CA LEU A 161 5.35 11.15 11.32
C LEU A 161 4.68 9.89 10.79
N LYS A 162 3.46 10.02 10.23
CA LYS A 162 2.76 8.89 9.62
C LYS A 162 3.47 8.39 8.36
N TYR A 163 4.07 9.28 7.58
CA TYR A 163 4.89 8.90 6.44
C TYR A 163 6.13 8.12 6.86
N ASP A 164 6.86 8.59 7.88
CA ASP A 164 8.04 7.91 8.41
C ASP A 164 7.69 6.53 9.00
N ILE A 165 6.55 6.41 9.70
CA ILE A 165 6.04 5.12 10.15
C ILE A 165 5.65 4.24 8.94
N ASN A 166 5.00 4.81 7.92
CA ASN A 166 4.67 4.07 6.70
C ASN A 166 5.93 3.54 6.01
N ASP A 167 6.93 4.40 5.84
CA ASP A 167 8.19 4.08 5.19
C ASP A 167 9.00 3.10 6.03
N SER A 168 9.10 3.28 7.34
CA SER A 168 9.76 2.32 8.25
C SER A 168 9.04 0.96 8.27
N MET A 169 7.70 0.94 8.19
CA MET A 169 6.92 -0.30 8.11
C MET A 169 7.02 -0.97 6.74
N LEU A 170 7.11 -0.18 5.67
CA LEU A 170 7.30 -0.67 4.32
C LEU A 170 8.75 -1.15 4.16
N SER A 171 9.76 -0.33 4.41
CA SER A 171 11.20 -0.65 4.36
C SER A 171 11.61 -1.78 5.30
N GLY A 172 11.11 -1.81 6.55
CA GLY A 172 11.43 -2.86 7.52
C GLY A 172 10.74 -4.22 7.28
N GLN A 173 9.60 -4.23 6.57
CA GLN A 173 8.98 -5.48 6.10
C GLN A 173 9.42 -5.85 4.68
N HIS A 174 9.80 -4.89 3.84
CA HIS A 174 10.28 -5.13 2.49
C HIS A 174 11.68 -5.74 2.52
N GLU A 175 12.69 -5.17 3.16
CA GLU A 175 14.04 -5.70 2.92
C GLU A 175 14.28 -7.14 3.43
N ALA A 176 13.69 -7.50 4.57
CA ALA A 176 13.72 -8.88 5.06
C ALA A 176 12.68 -9.75 4.33
N ALA A 177 11.40 -9.39 4.35
CA ALA A 177 10.36 -10.27 3.81
C ALA A 177 10.37 -10.27 2.27
N GLU A 178 10.62 -9.18 1.56
CA GLU A 178 10.76 -9.14 0.10
C GLU A 178 12.00 -9.88 -0.39
N LYS A 179 13.14 -9.86 0.32
CA LYS A 179 14.31 -10.66 -0.08
C LYS A 179 14.05 -12.16 0.07
N PHE A 180 13.31 -12.58 1.11
CA PHE A 180 12.89 -13.97 1.30
C PHE A 180 11.74 -14.37 0.36
N TYR A 181 10.66 -13.59 0.31
CA TYR A 181 9.50 -13.84 -0.54
C TYR A 181 9.84 -13.71 -2.03
N LYS A 182 10.63 -12.73 -2.49
CA LYS A 182 11.05 -12.69 -3.91
C LYS A 182 11.96 -13.86 -4.27
N ARG A 183 12.80 -14.37 -3.35
CA ARG A 183 13.61 -15.58 -3.61
C ARG A 183 12.74 -16.83 -3.69
N SER A 184 11.79 -16.99 -2.77
CA SER A 184 10.85 -18.10 -2.79
C SER A 184 9.90 -18.03 -3.99
N LEU A 185 9.34 -16.84 -4.29
CA LEU A 185 8.48 -16.60 -5.46
C LEU A 185 9.23 -16.81 -6.77
N SER A 186 10.42 -16.24 -6.90
CA SER A 186 11.27 -16.44 -8.09
C SER A 186 11.63 -17.91 -8.25
N SER A 187 11.96 -18.62 -7.17
CA SER A 187 12.26 -20.06 -7.20
C SER A 187 11.04 -20.90 -7.57
N LEU A 188 9.84 -20.57 -7.06
CA LEU A 188 8.59 -21.24 -7.43
C LEU A 188 8.23 -21.01 -8.90
N HIS A 189 8.37 -19.80 -9.42
CA HIS A 189 8.17 -19.51 -10.84
C HIS A 189 9.19 -20.23 -11.72
N PHE A 190 10.48 -20.23 -11.34
CA PHE A 190 11.51 -20.98 -12.07
C PHE A 190 11.26 -22.49 -12.02
N ALA A 191 10.77 -23.04 -10.90
CA ALA A 191 10.37 -24.44 -10.82
C ALA A 191 9.20 -24.74 -11.78
N ALA A 192 8.16 -23.91 -11.80
CA ALA A 192 7.02 -24.06 -12.70
C ALA A 192 7.41 -23.97 -14.18
N GLU A 193 8.30 -23.04 -14.54
CA GLU A 193 8.79 -22.87 -15.91
C GLU A 193 9.66 -24.06 -16.37
N ASN A 194 10.55 -24.56 -15.51
CA ASN A 194 11.38 -25.73 -15.83
C ASN A 194 10.54 -27.01 -15.96
N LEU A 195 9.51 -27.18 -15.12
CA LEU A 195 8.56 -28.29 -15.23
C LEU A 195 7.75 -28.21 -16.53
N ARG A 196 7.25 -27.03 -16.91
CA ARG A 196 6.50 -26.83 -18.17
C ARG A 196 7.35 -27.01 -19.43
N SER A 197 8.60 -26.56 -19.40
CA SER A 197 9.50 -26.62 -20.55
C SER A 197 10.15 -27.98 -20.75
N GLY A 198 9.95 -28.93 -19.84
CA GLY A 198 10.53 -30.28 -19.89
C GLY A 198 12.06 -30.31 -19.76
N LYS A 199 12.67 -29.18 -19.36
CA LYS A 199 14.12 -29.01 -19.25
C LYS A 199 14.52 -29.03 -17.77
N GLY A 200 15.33 -30.02 -17.40
CA GLY A 200 16.07 -30.03 -16.14
C GLY A 200 15.24 -30.34 -14.92
N LEU A 201 14.76 -31.59 -14.79
CA LEU A 201 14.21 -32.18 -13.57
C LEU A 201 15.02 -31.81 -12.31
N GLN A 202 16.34 -31.87 -12.44
CA GLN A 202 17.33 -31.54 -11.42
C GLN A 202 17.23 -30.07 -10.98
N VAL A 203 17.00 -29.18 -11.94
CA VAL A 203 16.86 -27.73 -11.72
C VAL A 203 15.52 -27.44 -11.04
N ALA A 204 14.44 -28.09 -11.47
CA ALA A 204 13.15 -28.00 -10.81
C ALA A 204 13.22 -28.48 -9.35
N ASN A 205 13.79 -29.66 -9.09
CA ASN A 205 13.96 -30.22 -7.74
C ASN A 205 14.77 -29.28 -6.83
N TYR A 206 15.86 -28.71 -7.36
CA TYR A 206 16.65 -27.71 -6.63
C TYR A 206 15.80 -26.50 -6.20
N TYR A 207 15.05 -25.90 -7.13
CA TYR A 207 14.24 -24.72 -6.83
C TYR A 207 13.04 -25.01 -5.92
N ILE A 208 12.44 -26.20 -6.01
CA ILE A 208 11.41 -26.66 -5.08
C ILE A 208 12.00 -26.75 -3.66
N GLY A 209 13.17 -27.37 -3.52
CA GLY A 209 13.89 -27.48 -2.25
C GLY A 209 14.23 -26.12 -1.63
N VAL A 210 14.77 -25.19 -2.42
CA VAL A 210 15.06 -23.82 -1.97
C VAL A 210 13.79 -23.11 -1.50
N SER A 211 12.70 -23.22 -2.26
CA SER A 211 11.42 -22.55 -1.95
C SER A 211 10.85 -23.02 -0.61
N PHE A 212 10.81 -24.34 -0.37
CA PHE A 212 10.28 -24.87 0.88
C PHE A 212 11.20 -24.66 2.09
N ASP A 213 12.52 -24.68 1.90
CA ASP A 213 13.48 -24.35 2.97
C ASP A 213 13.26 -22.90 3.46
N GLU A 214 13.10 -21.97 2.53
CA GLU A 214 12.83 -20.57 2.86
C GLU A 214 11.46 -20.39 3.55
N VAL A 215 10.41 -21.03 3.03
CA VAL A 215 9.06 -20.95 3.61
C VAL A 215 9.00 -21.57 5.01
N PHE A 216 9.51 -22.78 5.20
CA PHE A 216 9.48 -23.45 6.51
C PHE A 216 10.47 -22.82 7.51
N GLY A 217 11.64 -22.37 7.05
CA GLY A 217 12.57 -21.59 7.86
C GLY A 217 11.95 -20.28 8.35
N PHE A 218 11.15 -19.62 7.50
CA PHE A 218 10.38 -18.44 7.92
C PHE A 218 9.32 -18.79 8.97
N ILE A 219 8.53 -19.85 8.76
CA ILE A 219 7.52 -20.30 9.72
C ILE A 219 8.19 -20.60 11.07
N LYS A 220 9.31 -21.32 11.09
CA LYS A 220 10.09 -21.61 12.31
C LYS A 220 10.49 -20.34 13.06
N ARG A 221 11.08 -19.36 12.35
CA ARG A 221 11.54 -18.09 12.93
C ARG A 221 10.41 -17.25 13.53
N LYS A 222 9.24 -17.21 12.86
CA LYS A 222 8.14 -16.30 13.23
C LYS A 222 7.10 -16.90 14.16
N SER A 223 6.82 -18.20 14.06
CA SER A 223 5.80 -18.86 14.87
C SER A 223 6.35 -19.49 16.16
N GLY A 224 7.67 -19.67 16.26
CA GLY A 224 8.30 -20.41 17.36
C GLY A 224 7.93 -21.90 17.39
N GLU A 225 7.27 -22.40 16.35
CA GLU A 225 6.77 -23.78 16.27
C GLU A 225 7.94 -24.69 15.86
N ILE A 226 8.44 -25.50 16.80
CA ILE A 226 9.60 -26.39 16.58
C ILE A 226 9.15 -27.78 16.11
N ASN A 227 7.97 -28.23 16.55
CA ASN A 227 7.53 -29.60 16.31
C ASN A 227 7.15 -29.84 14.84
N GLY A 228 7.93 -30.69 14.17
CA GLY A 228 7.71 -31.15 12.79
C GLY A 228 8.30 -30.27 11.69
N ILE A 229 8.58 -28.99 11.96
CA ILE A 229 9.15 -28.08 10.94
C ILE A 229 10.58 -28.44 10.58
N ASP A 230 11.39 -28.90 11.54
CA ASP A 230 12.78 -29.31 11.28
C ASP A 230 12.88 -30.50 10.32
N ASN A 231 11.92 -31.42 10.39
CA ASN A 231 11.85 -32.53 9.44
C ASN A 231 11.47 -32.05 8.04
N LEU A 232 10.59 -31.05 7.92
CA LEU A 232 10.21 -30.46 6.63
C LEU A 232 11.36 -29.68 6.00
N ILE A 233 12.12 -28.92 6.80
CA ILE A 233 13.34 -28.24 6.35
C ILE A 233 14.36 -29.27 5.87
N LYS A 234 14.55 -30.38 6.61
CA LYS A 234 15.47 -31.45 6.19
C LYS A 234 15.05 -32.07 4.85
N LYS A 235 13.75 -32.28 4.63
CA LYS A 235 13.21 -32.78 3.34
C LYS A 235 13.37 -31.78 2.20
N ALA A 236 13.23 -30.50 2.48
CA ALA A 236 13.51 -29.44 1.51
C ALA A 236 15.02 -29.40 1.15
N HIS A 237 15.91 -29.60 2.14
CA HIS A 237 17.35 -29.75 1.90
C HIS A 237 17.65 -31.01 1.09
N GLU A 238 16.94 -32.11 1.31
CA GLU A 238 17.12 -33.35 0.53
C GLU A 238 16.83 -33.12 -0.96
N LEU A 239 15.78 -32.37 -1.30
CA LEU A 239 15.49 -31.96 -2.68
C LEU A 239 16.56 -31.00 -3.25
N ARG A 240 17.00 -30.04 -2.44
CA ARG A 240 18.00 -29.04 -2.85
C ARG A 240 19.38 -29.65 -3.09
N ASP A 241 19.83 -30.48 -2.16
CA ASP A 241 21.20 -30.97 -2.08
C ASP A 241 21.37 -32.28 -2.89
N ASN A 242 20.27 -32.97 -3.22
CA ASN A 242 20.25 -34.14 -4.11
C ASN A 242 19.33 -33.95 -5.34
N PRO A 243 19.64 -33.03 -6.26
CA PRO A 243 18.82 -32.77 -7.44
C PRO A 243 18.77 -33.97 -8.42
N ASN A 244 19.70 -34.91 -8.30
CA ASN A 244 19.76 -36.13 -9.13
C ASN A 244 18.87 -37.27 -8.62
N MET A 245 18.04 -37.04 -7.59
CA MET A 245 17.15 -38.07 -7.07
C MET A 245 16.13 -38.53 -8.12
N THR A 246 15.67 -39.77 -7.97
CA THR A 246 14.65 -40.31 -8.89
C THR A 246 13.34 -39.50 -8.81
N GLN A 247 12.68 -39.32 -9.94
CA GLN A 247 11.47 -38.48 -10.03
C GLN A 247 10.38 -38.92 -9.06
N LYS A 248 10.18 -40.23 -8.91
CA LYS A 248 9.23 -40.78 -7.94
C LYS A 248 9.52 -40.36 -6.49
N ASN A 249 10.79 -40.27 -6.11
CA ASN A 249 11.17 -39.82 -4.77
C ASN A 249 11.03 -38.30 -4.63
N ALA A 250 11.40 -37.54 -5.67
CA ALA A 250 11.24 -36.09 -5.69
C ALA A 250 9.76 -35.69 -5.57
N ASP A 251 8.88 -36.36 -6.32
CA ASP A 251 7.44 -36.14 -6.31
C ASP A 251 6.85 -36.48 -4.93
N ALA A 252 7.26 -37.60 -4.33
CA ALA A 252 6.80 -38.00 -3.00
C ALA A 252 7.17 -36.96 -1.93
N ILE A 253 8.41 -36.46 -1.94
CA ILE A 253 8.85 -35.41 -1.02
C ILE A 253 8.10 -34.12 -1.29
N SER A 254 7.95 -33.72 -2.55
CA SER A 254 7.28 -32.48 -2.96
C SER A 254 5.81 -32.47 -2.54
N ILE A 255 5.09 -33.59 -2.72
CA ILE A 255 3.69 -33.75 -2.26
C ILE A 255 3.61 -33.58 -0.74
N GLU A 256 4.53 -34.17 0.02
CA GLU A 256 4.53 -34.04 1.48
C GLU A 256 4.79 -32.60 1.94
N LEU A 257 5.72 -31.90 1.29
CA LEU A 257 5.99 -30.48 1.56
C LEU A 257 4.77 -29.61 1.25
N LEU A 258 4.09 -29.88 0.13
CA LEU A 258 2.86 -29.21 -0.28
C LEU A 258 1.71 -29.40 0.72
N GLU A 259 1.48 -30.63 1.17
CA GLU A 259 0.44 -30.90 2.16
C GLU A 259 0.69 -30.16 3.48
N ASN A 260 1.94 -30.13 3.92
CA ASN A 260 2.30 -29.44 5.15
C ASN A 260 2.23 -27.92 5.00
N PHE A 261 2.59 -27.38 3.84
CA PHE A 261 2.38 -25.97 3.51
C PHE A 261 0.91 -25.58 3.65
N ILE A 262 0.00 -26.34 3.02
CA ILE A 262 -1.45 -26.10 3.09
C ILE A 262 -1.97 -26.20 4.52
N LYS A 263 -1.57 -27.22 5.29
CA LYS A 263 -1.94 -27.35 6.72
C LYS A 263 -1.49 -26.17 7.58
N LYS A 264 -0.40 -25.49 7.20
CA LYS A 264 0.12 -24.31 7.93
C LYS A 264 -0.57 -23.01 7.50
N CYS A 265 -1.30 -22.99 6.39
CA CYS A 265 -2.10 -21.85 5.96
C CYS A 265 -3.38 -21.74 6.81
N LYS A 266 -3.42 -20.83 7.78
CA LYS A 266 -4.53 -20.69 8.75
C LYS A 266 -5.49 -19.54 8.43
N ASN A 267 -5.03 -18.50 7.72
CA ASN A 267 -5.81 -17.29 7.46
C ASN A 267 -5.99 -17.01 5.96
N VAL A 268 -6.66 -17.91 5.25
CA VAL A 268 -6.96 -17.71 3.82
C VAL A 268 -8.23 -16.87 3.68
N GLN A 269 -8.15 -15.69 3.03
CA GLN A 269 -9.30 -14.78 2.87
C GLN A 269 -9.38 -14.16 1.47
N GLY A 270 -10.59 -13.82 1.02
CA GLY A 270 -10.82 -13.10 -0.24
C GLY A 270 -10.36 -13.90 -1.47
N ASN A 271 -9.72 -13.23 -2.42
CA ASN A 271 -9.24 -13.85 -3.66
C ASN A 271 -8.23 -14.99 -3.41
N ALA A 272 -7.47 -14.94 -2.31
CA ALA A 272 -6.54 -16.00 -1.91
C ALA A 272 -7.22 -17.36 -1.64
N LYS A 273 -8.54 -17.36 -1.37
CA LYS A 273 -9.30 -18.61 -1.21
C LYS A 273 -9.38 -19.39 -2.52
N LYS A 274 -9.47 -18.69 -3.66
CA LYS A 274 -9.49 -19.31 -4.98
C LYS A 274 -8.17 -20.06 -5.24
N ASN A 275 -7.03 -19.42 -4.98
CA ASN A 275 -5.71 -20.03 -5.13
C ASN A 275 -5.53 -21.23 -4.19
N TYR A 276 -5.92 -21.08 -2.92
CA TYR A 276 -5.87 -22.18 -1.94
C TYR A 276 -6.74 -23.38 -2.34
N ASP A 277 -7.96 -23.14 -2.83
CA ASP A 277 -8.87 -24.19 -3.31
C ASP A 277 -8.35 -24.83 -4.60
N ALA A 278 -7.64 -24.09 -5.46
CA ALA A 278 -6.95 -24.63 -6.63
C ALA A 278 -5.80 -25.56 -6.22
N ILE A 279 -4.89 -25.10 -5.34
CA ILE A 279 -3.76 -25.90 -4.83
C ILE A 279 -4.27 -27.19 -4.18
N THR A 280 -5.30 -27.10 -3.34
CA THR A 280 -5.84 -28.26 -2.62
C THR A 280 -6.44 -29.30 -3.57
N ARG A 281 -7.12 -28.85 -4.64
CA ARG A 281 -7.68 -29.73 -5.68
C ARG A 281 -6.58 -30.43 -6.47
N GLU A 282 -5.53 -29.69 -6.85
CA GLU A 282 -4.42 -30.25 -7.61
C GLU A 282 -3.57 -31.23 -6.79
N ILE A 283 -3.33 -30.95 -5.49
CA ILE A 283 -2.71 -31.92 -4.57
C ILE A 283 -3.57 -33.19 -4.46
N HIS A 284 -4.90 -33.05 -4.38
CA HIS A 284 -5.78 -34.20 -4.35
C HIS A 284 -5.71 -35.03 -5.66
N ALA A 285 -5.62 -34.37 -6.81
CA ALA A 285 -5.48 -35.03 -8.10
C ALA A 285 -4.16 -35.81 -8.20
N LEU A 286 -3.04 -35.22 -7.76
CA LEU A 286 -1.73 -35.87 -7.70
C LEU A 286 -1.72 -37.16 -6.86
N LYS A 287 -2.58 -37.27 -5.85
CA LYS A 287 -2.65 -38.45 -4.97
C LYS A 287 -3.57 -39.55 -5.47
N THR A 288 -4.62 -39.18 -6.19
CA THR A 288 -5.71 -40.10 -6.56
C THR A 288 -5.54 -40.71 -7.93
N LYS A 289 -4.78 -40.07 -8.81
CA LYS A 289 -4.58 -40.53 -10.19
C LYS A 289 -3.22 -41.22 -10.36
N ILE A 290 -3.20 -42.52 -10.12
CA ILE A 290 -1.99 -43.35 -10.05
C ILE A 290 -1.35 -43.62 -11.44
N ASN A 291 -2.08 -43.37 -12.53
CA ASN A 291 -1.66 -43.67 -13.91
C ASN A 291 -1.65 -42.43 -14.84
N GLU A 292 -1.46 -41.21 -14.31
CA GLU A 292 -1.26 -40.05 -15.17
C GLU A 292 0.15 -40.04 -15.78
N ASP A 293 0.26 -39.55 -17.02
CA ASP A 293 1.54 -39.32 -17.68
C ASP A 293 2.38 -38.32 -16.88
N GLN A 294 3.71 -38.48 -16.90
CA GLN A 294 4.62 -37.62 -16.14
C GLN A 294 4.48 -36.16 -16.56
N SER A 295 4.23 -35.87 -17.84
CA SER A 295 4.02 -34.49 -18.31
C SER A 295 2.79 -33.83 -17.65
N MET A 296 1.77 -34.62 -17.32
CA MET A 296 0.58 -34.15 -16.61
C MET A 296 0.89 -33.91 -15.13
N ILE A 297 1.67 -34.80 -14.50
CA ILE A 297 2.14 -34.63 -13.11
C ILE A 297 2.95 -33.35 -12.98
N ASP A 298 3.90 -33.12 -13.89
CA ASP A 298 4.76 -31.93 -13.90
C ASP A 298 3.93 -30.65 -14.15
N THR A 299 2.92 -30.71 -15.01
CA THR A 299 1.99 -29.60 -15.26
C THR A 299 1.17 -29.26 -14.00
N ARG A 300 0.73 -30.27 -13.24
CA ARG A 300 0.02 -30.05 -11.97
C ARG A 300 0.92 -29.41 -10.92
N PHE A 301 2.16 -29.90 -10.78
CA PHE A 301 3.14 -29.26 -9.90
C PHE A 301 3.39 -27.81 -10.30
N ALA A 302 3.57 -27.52 -11.60
CA ALA A 302 3.74 -26.16 -12.09
C ALA A 302 2.55 -25.26 -11.73
N MET A 303 1.31 -25.74 -11.93
CA MET A 303 0.11 -25.01 -11.55
C MET A 303 0.03 -24.77 -10.04
N ILE A 304 0.37 -25.78 -9.23
CA ILE A 304 0.42 -25.64 -7.78
C ILE A 304 1.45 -24.58 -7.36
N PHE A 305 2.65 -24.58 -7.94
CA PHE A 305 3.70 -23.63 -7.58
C PHE A 305 3.38 -22.20 -8.02
N GLU A 306 2.73 -22.00 -9.16
CA GLU A 306 2.20 -20.69 -9.57
C GLU A 306 1.11 -20.19 -8.61
N GLU A 307 0.14 -21.04 -8.28
CA GLU A 307 -0.94 -20.68 -7.36
C GLU A 307 -0.41 -20.43 -5.94
N MET A 308 0.64 -21.15 -5.53
CA MET A 308 1.35 -20.88 -4.27
C MET A 308 2.09 -19.56 -4.30
N ALA A 309 2.72 -19.21 -5.42
CA ALA A 309 3.38 -17.93 -5.60
C ALA A 309 2.35 -16.80 -5.47
N ASP A 310 1.25 -16.87 -6.21
CA ASP A 310 0.14 -15.92 -6.12
C ASP A 310 -0.45 -15.86 -4.71
N LEU A 311 -0.59 -16.99 -4.02
CA LEU A 311 -1.10 -17.05 -2.65
C LEU A 311 -0.17 -16.32 -1.67
N LEU A 312 1.15 -16.50 -1.82
CA LEU A 312 2.16 -15.85 -1.00
C LEU A 312 2.31 -14.36 -1.35
N GLU A 313 2.15 -13.97 -2.61
CA GLU A 313 2.13 -12.57 -3.03
C GLU A 313 0.93 -11.82 -2.44
N ASN A 314 -0.25 -12.45 -2.46
CA ASN A 314 -1.49 -11.84 -2.00
C ASN A 314 -1.61 -11.75 -0.47
N GLN A 315 -1.15 -12.77 0.27
CA GLN A 315 -1.33 -12.85 1.74
C GLN A 315 -0.02 -12.69 2.52
N GLY A 316 1.13 -13.09 1.96
CA GLY A 316 2.43 -13.03 2.63
C GLY A 316 2.41 -13.69 4.02
N GLU A 317 2.89 -12.97 5.03
CA GLU A 317 3.00 -13.52 6.39
C GLU A 317 1.66 -13.79 7.09
N SER A 318 0.56 -13.14 6.68
CA SER A 318 -0.74 -13.31 7.37
C SER A 318 -1.27 -14.73 7.24
N LEU A 319 -0.85 -15.44 6.19
CA LEU A 319 -1.22 -16.82 5.89
C LEU A 319 -0.92 -17.76 7.05
N PHE A 320 0.15 -17.52 7.83
CA PHE A 320 0.68 -18.45 8.83
C PHE A 320 0.42 -18.05 10.29
N ARG A 321 -0.12 -16.86 10.57
CA ARG A 321 -0.37 -16.41 11.95
C ARG A 321 -1.61 -17.10 12.54
N LYS A 322 -1.61 -17.44 13.83
CA LYS A 322 -2.86 -17.78 14.54
C LYS A 322 -3.70 -16.51 14.69
N LYS A 323 -5.02 -16.61 14.48
CA LYS A 323 -5.96 -15.57 14.95
C LYS A 323 -5.85 -15.40 16.46
#